data_AF-A0A7K1TZI3-F1
#
_entry.id   AF-A0A7K1TZI3-F1
#
_cell.length_a   1.000
_cell.length_b   1.000
_cell.length_c   1.000
_cell.angle_alpha   90.00
_cell.angle_beta   90.00
_cell.angle_gamma   90.00
#
_symmetry.space_group_name_H-M   'P 1'
#
loop_
_entity.id
_entity.type
_entity.pdbx_description
1 polymer ?
#
loop_
_entity_poly.entity_id
_entity_poly.type
_entity_poly.pdbx_seq_one_letter_code
_entity_poly.pdbx_strand_id
1 'polypeptide(L)'
;MSPFSFTFSSPTTYQAKGSDAVIKFYPDTDGCHFIWEGEHINKNGTYQFVMHDGAVFLGLSFNYAREETYKFIVLQTEEDTIVGFMIRDKEGRETEFRKAS
;
A
#
# COMPACT_ATOMS: atom_id res chain seq x y z
N MET A 1 -16.28 18.72 -3.22
CA MET A 1 -16.17 17.62 -2.24
C MET A 1 -14.70 17.48 -1.93
N SER A 2 -14.29 17.62 -0.67
CA SER A 2 -12.88 17.39 -0.32
C SER A 2 -12.53 15.92 -0.60
N PRO A 3 -11.41 15.63 -1.27
CA PRO A 3 -10.95 14.26 -1.38
C PRO A 3 -10.68 13.77 0.04
N PHE A 4 -11.35 12.70 0.46
CA PHE A 4 -10.93 11.98 1.66
C PHE A 4 -9.49 11.54 1.43
N SER A 5 -8.55 12.11 2.19
CA SER A 5 -7.17 11.63 2.20
C SER A 5 -7.16 10.37 3.05
N PHE A 6 -7.23 9.21 2.41
CA PHE A 6 -7.03 7.92 3.05
C PHE A 6 -5.52 7.75 3.25
N THR A 7 -5.05 7.71 4.48
CA THR A 7 -3.63 7.55 4.82
C THR A 7 -3.50 6.68 6.06
N PHE A 8 -2.37 5.99 6.21
CA PHE A 8 -2.07 5.29 7.45
C PHE A 8 -1.83 6.32 8.56
N SER A 9 -2.30 6.03 9.78
CA SER A 9 -2.16 6.93 10.92
C SER A 9 -0.79 6.86 11.60
N SER A 10 -0.05 5.78 11.37
CA SER A 10 1.27 5.53 11.93
C SER A 10 2.10 4.63 11.02
N PRO A 11 3.43 4.55 11.22
CA PRO A 11 4.26 3.59 10.53
C PRO A 11 3.72 2.16 10.70
N THR A 12 3.50 1.47 9.60
CA THR A 12 2.90 0.13 9.59
C THR A 12 3.63 -0.80 8.65
N THR A 13 3.75 -2.06 9.05
CA THR A 13 4.45 -3.10 8.30
C THR A 13 3.47 -4.22 7.99
N TYR A 14 3.50 -4.70 6.75
CA TYR A 14 2.69 -5.81 6.29
C TYR A 14 3.54 -6.82 5.53
N GLN A 15 3.30 -8.10 5.79
CA GLN A 15 3.94 -9.21 5.09
C GLN A 15 2.98 -9.79 4.04
N ALA A 16 3.50 -10.03 2.84
CA ALA A 16 2.77 -10.68 1.77
C ALA A 16 2.58 -12.17 2.07
N LYS A 17 1.36 -12.66 1.93
CA LYS A 17 1.01 -14.06 2.18
C LYS A 17 1.70 -14.97 1.18
N GLY A 18 2.39 -15.98 1.68
CA GLY A 18 3.08 -16.99 0.84
C GLY A 18 4.40 -16.50 0.23
N SER A 19 4.95 -15.37 0.68
CA SER A 19 6.28 -14.90 0.31
C SER A 19 6.99 -14.26 1.50
N ASP A 20 8.29 -13.99 1.37
CA ASP A 20 9.07 -13.22 2.33
C ASP A 20 8.91 -11.71 2.15
N ALA A 21 8.13 -11.27 1.14
CA ALA A 21 8.02 -9.86 0.81
C ALA A 21 7.27 -9.08 1.90
N VAL A 22 7.80 -7.90 2.22
CA VAL A 22 7.29 -7.00 3.25
C VAL A 22 7.14 -5.60 2.64
N ILE A 23 5.99 -4.97 2.90
CA ILE A 23 5.75 -3.56 2.61
C ILE A 23 5.57 -2.77 3.90
N LYS A 24 6.29 -1.66 4.01
CA LYS A 24 6.31 -0.74 5.14
C LYS A 24 5.79 0.61 4.65
N PHE A 25 4.82 1.16 5.35
CA PHE A 25 4.28 2.50 5.10
C PHE A 25 4.68 3.42 6.24
N TYR A 26 5.16 4.60 5.88
CA TYR A 26 5.59 5.66 6.79
C TYR A 26 4.79 6.91 6.44
N PRO A 27 3.67 7.18 7.13
CA PRO A 27 2.98 8.46 6.99
C PRO A 27 3.87 9.55 7.59
N ASP A 28 4.42 10.43 6.74
CA ASP A 28 5.21 11.59 7.16
C ASP A 28 4.52 12.89 6.71
N THR A 29 4.81 13.96 7.44
CA THR A 29 4.41 15.34 7.18
C THR A 29 4.92 15.88 5.84
N ASP A 30 6.11 15.44 5.41
CA ASP A 30 6.73 15.85 4.14
C ASP A 30 6.36 14.94 2.96
N GLY A 31 5.63 13.85 3.21
CA GLY A 31 5.21 12.89 2.19
C GLY A 31 4.96 11.51 2.76
N CYS A 32 3.92 10.84 2.28
CA CYS A 32 3.67 9.44 2.62
C CYS A 32 4.73 8.55 1.94
N HIS A 33 5.64 7.95 2.70
CA HIS A 33 6.76 7.13 2.19
C HIS A 33 6.50 5.63 2.33
N PHE A 34 7.07 4.82 1.43
CA PHE A 34 7.02 3.36 1.58
C PHE A 34 8.33 2.69 1.23
N ILE A 35 8.50 1.49 1.76
CA ILE A 35 9.56 0.53 1.42
C ILE A 35 8.89 -0.82 1.17
N TRP A 36 9.16 -1.44 0.04
CA TRP A 36 8.70 -2.78 -0.31
C TRP A 36 9.91 -3.64 -0.70
N GLU A 37 10.19 -4.64 0.13
CA GLU A 37 11.36 -5.53 0.05
C GLU A 37 10.88 -6.99 -0.04
N GLY A 38 11.66 -7.87 -0.66
CA GLY A 38 11.40 -9.31 -0.75
C GLY A 38 12.37 -9.98 -1.70
N GLU A 39 12.24 -11.30 -1.90
CA GLU A 39 13.04 -12.00 -2.91
C GLU A 39 12.78 -11.39 -4.30
N HIS A 40 13.79 -10.72 -4.86
CA HIS A 40 13.73 -9.94 -6.12
C HIS A 40 12.87 -8.67 -6.10
N ILE A 41 12.41 -8.21 -4.94
CA ILE A 41 11.67 -6.95 -4.79
C ILE A 41 12.52 -5.99 -3.96
N ASN A 42 12.84 -4.83 -4.52
CA ASN A 42 13.45 -3.72 -3.79
C ASN A 42 12.93 -2.40 -4.36
N LYS A 43 11.88 -1.88 -3.74
CA LYS A 43 11.12 -0.71 -4.16
C LYS A 43 10.99 0.25 -2.99
N ASN A 44 11.24 1.53 -3.22
CA ASN A 44 11.01 2.58 -2.23
C ASN A 44 10.61 3.88 -2.93
N GLY A 45 9.90 4.74 -2.22
CA GLY A 45 9.42 6.00 -2.75
C GLY A 45 8.28 6.57 -1.94
N THR A 46 7.32 7.21 -2.61
CA THR A 46 6.12 7.75 -1.99
C THR A 46 4.87 6.96 -2.38
N TYR A 47 3.90 6.92 -1.48
CA TYR A 47 2.60 6.32 -1.71
C TYR A 47 1.50 7.37 -1.57
N GLN A 48 0.40 7.13 -2.26
CA GLN A 48 -0.85 7.85 -2.06
C GLN A 48 -2.02 6.92 -2.32
N PHE A 49 -3.13 7.18 -1.64
CA PHE A 49 -4.39 6.54 -1.95
C PHE A 49 -5.26 7.47 -2.78
N VAL A 50 -5.80 6.95 -3.88
CA VAL A 50 -6.65 7.68 -4.81
C VAL A 50 -7.98 6.96 -4.91
N MET A 51 -9.09 7.70 -4.79
CA MET A 51 -10.42 7.16 -5.07
C MET A 51 -10.81 7.46 -6.51
N HIS A 52 -11.19 6.43 -7.26
CA HIS A 52 -11.69 6.54 -8.63
C HIS A 52 -12.87 5.58 -8.80
N ASP A 53 -14.01 6.09 -9.30
CA ASP A 53 -15.24 5.31 -9.53
C ASP A 53 -15.68 4.44 -8.34
N GLY A 54 -15.56 4.96 -7.11
CA GLY A 54 -15.94 4.23 -5.89
C GLY A 54 -14.97 3.10 -5.48
N ALA A 55 -13.84 2.96 -6.17
CA ALA A 55 -12.74 2.06 -5.78
C ALA A 55 -11.55 2.84 -5.23
N VAL A 56 -10.83 2.23 -4.30
CA VAL A 56 -9.58 2.77 -3.75
C VAL A 56 -8.40 2.17 -4.51
N PHE A 57 -7.43 3.02 -4.85
CA PHE A 57 -6.20 2.64 -5.52
C PHE A 57 -5.00 3.09 -4.70
N LEU A 58 -3.98 2.24 -4.61
CA LEU A 58 -2.67 2.55 -4.07
C LEU A 58 -1.75 2.95 -5.23
N GLY A 59 -1.40 4.22 -5.29
CA GLY A 59 -0.38 4.74 -6.20
C GLY A 59 0.98 4.75 -5.51
N LEU A 60 2.00 4.18 -6.16
CA LEU A 60 3.38 4.17 -5.71
C LEU A 60 4.22 4.96 -6.72
N SER A 61 4.96 5.96 -6.26
CA SER A 61 5.88 6.75 -7.07
C SER A 61 7.32 6.48 -6.63
N PHE A 62 8.19 6.13 -7.56
CA PHE A 62 9.61 5.86 -7.30
C PHE A 62 10.45 7.07 -7.73
N ASN A 63 11.60 7.33 -7.07
CA ASN A 63 12.46 8.53 -7.24
C ASN A 63 13.01 8.80 -8.67
N TYR A 64 12.53 8.11 -9.72
CA TYR A 64 12.93 8.29 -11.13
C TYR A 64 11.76 8.11 -12.13
N ALA A 65 10.59 8.68 -11.83
CA ALA A 65 9.42 8.86 -12.72
C ALA A 65 8.62 7.61 -13.11
N ARG A 66 8.85 6.46 -12.47
CA ARG A 66 7.93 5.31 -12.60
C ARG A 66 6.82 5.45 -11.56
N GLU A 67 5.60 5.22 -12.01
CA GLU A 67 4.41 5.14 -11.16
C GLU A 67 3.78 3.77 -11.37
N GLU A 68 3.44 3.11 -10.27
CA GLU A 68 2.64 1.90 -10.29
C GLU A 68 1.33 2.18 -9.55
N THR A 69 0.23 1.69 -10.11
CA THR A 69 -1.09 1.83 -9.50
C THR A 69 -1.68 0.45 -9.31
N TYR A 70 -2.14 0.19 -8.09
CA TYR A 70 -2.78 -1.05 -7.70
C TYR A 70 -4.18 -0.77 -7.21
N LYS A 71 -5.15 -1.60 -7.58
CA LYS A 71 -6.44 -1.59 -6.89
C LYS A 71 -6.23 -2.08 -5.46
N PHE A 72 -6.69 -1.31 -4.48
CA PHE A 72 -6.51 -1.61 -3.07
C PHE A 72 -7.83 -2.07 -2.46
N ILE A 73 -7.81 -3.23 -1.81
CA ILE A 73 -9.00 -3.87 -1.25
C ILE A 73 -8.72 -4.18 0.21
N VAL A 74 -9.46 -3.56 1.12
CA VAL A 74 -9.37 -3.87 2.55
C VAL A 74 -10.03 -5.22 2.81
N LEU A 75 -9.29 -6.14 3.43
CA LEU A 75 -9.78 -7.48 3.78
C LEU A 75 -10.18 -7.59 5.25
N GLN A 76 -9.47 -6.88 6.14
CA GLN A 76 -9.72 -6.92 7.57
C GLN A 76 -9.24 -5.64 8.25
N THR A 77 -10.04 -5.17 9.21
CA THR A 77 -9.73 -4.05 10.10
C THR A 77 -9.92 -4.47 11.57
N GLU A 78 -9.11 -3.92 12.46
CA GLU A 78 -9.23 -4.04 13.92
C GLU A 78 -9.07 -2.65 14.53
N GLU A 79 -10.02 -2.20 15.36
CA GLU A 79 -9.99 -0.87 16.01
C GLU A 79 -9.60 0.25 15.01
N ASP A 80 -10.33 0.31 13.87
CA ASP A 80 -10.11 1.25 12.76
C ASP A 80 -8.73 1.16 12.07
N THR A 81 -7.93 0.15 12.40
CA THR A 81 -6.63 -0.13 11.77
C THR A 81 -6.77 -1.23 10.73
N ILE A 82 -6.23 -1.03 9.52
CA ILE A 82 -6.14 -2.09 8.51
C ILE A 82 -5.15 -3.14 9.00
N VAL A 83 -5.60 -4.36 9.20
CA VAL A 83 -4.75 -5.50 9.57
C VAL A 83 -4.58 -6.51 8.44
N GLY A 84 -5.38 -6.39 7.38
CA GLY A 84 -5.21 -7.15 6.15
C GLY A 84 -5.78 -6.43 4.93
N PHE A 85 -5.08 -6.51 3.82
CA PHE A 85 -5.51 -5.96 2.53
C PHE A 85 -5.01 -6.82 1.37
N MET A 86 -5.54 -6.54 0.19
CA MET A 86 -5.09 -7.11 -1.07
C MET A 86 -4.80 -5.96 -2.04
N ILE A 87 -3.71 -6.08 -2.78
CA ILE A 87 -3.49 -5.27 -3.98
C ILE A 87 -3.70 -6.12 -5.22
N ARG A 88 -4.30 -5.52 -6.25
CA ARG A 88 -4.42 -6.11 -7.58
C ARG A 88 -3.76 -5.21 -8.61
N ASP A 89 -2.87 -5.77 -9.41
CA ASP A 89 -2.17 -5.02 -10.47
C ASP A 89 -2.99 -4.93 -11.77
N LYS A 90 -2.44 -4.25 -12.79
CA LYS A 90 -3.07 -4.08 -14.11
C LYS A 90 -3.26 -5.38 -14.88
N GLU A 91 -2.52 -6.43 -14.55
CA GLU A 91 -2.60 -7.76 -15.17
C GLU A 91 -3.60 -8.67 -14.41
N GLY A 92 -4.20 -8.16 -13.33
CA GLY A 92 -5.15 -8.89 -12.50
C GLY A 92 -4.50 -9.79 -11.45
N ARG A 93 -3.18 -9.72 -11.27
CA ARG A 93 -2.48 -10.50 -10.23
C ARG A 93 -2.76 -9.91 -8.87
N GLU A 94 -2.97 -10.76 -7.89
CA GLU A 94 -3.32 -10.39 -6.53
C GLU A 94 -2.21 -10.73 -5.56
N THR A 95 -1.97 -9.82 -4.62
CA THR A 95 -1.08 -10.08 -3.47
C THR A 95 -1.82 -9.67 -2.21
N GLU A 96 -2.06 -10.65 -1.33
CA GLU A 96 -2.62 -10.41 -0.01
C GLU A 96 -1.50 -10.05 0.96
N PHE A 97 -1.77 -9.07 1.82
CA PHE A 97 -0.89 -8.58 2.85
C PHE A 97 -1.58 -8.67 4.21
N ARG A 98 -0.81 -9.05 5.23
CA ARG A 98 -1.24 -9.09 6.63
C ARG A 98 -0.29 -8.28 7.47
N LYS A 99 -0.82 -7.55 8.46
CA LYS A 99 0.01 -6.75 9.35
C LYS A 99 1.04 -7.68 10.01
N ALA A 100 2.31 -7.33 9.90
CA ALA A 100 3.37 -8.06 10.58
C ALA A 100 3.24 -7.79 12.08
N SER A 101 3.22 -8.87 12.86
CA SER A 101 3.20 -8.84 14.32
C SER A 101 4.49 -8.29 14.91
#